data_AF-A0A963XVM3-F1
#
_entry.id   AF-A0A963XVM3-F1
#
_cell.length_a   1.000
_cell.length_b   1.000
_cell.length_c   1.000
_cell.angle_alpha   90.00
_cell.angle_beta   90.00
_cell.angle_gamma   90.00
#
_symmetry.space_group_name_H-M   'P 1'
#
loop_
_entity.id
_entity.type
_entity.pdbx_description
1 polymer ?
#
loop_
_entity_poly.entity_id
_entity_poly.type
_entity_poly.pdbx_seq_one_letter_code
_entity_poly.pdbx_strand_id
1 'polypeptide(L)'
;MIELSISAGHEKEIEKLLNGMATVIQAQETGTEVWSWSRSEDGKTVSVHERYSDENAVMTHLTNFGEFADRFLAALTPKRFIVLADPSSKLREALAGFGPTYFVPKGGFAR
;
A
#
# COMPACT_ATOMS: atom_id res chain seq x y z
N MET A 1 -1.59 -5.75 -2.05
CA MET A 1 -2.96 -5.26 -1.75
C MET A 1 -3.09 -5.13 -0.25
N ILE A 2 -3.63 -3.99 0.20
CA ILE A 2 -3.74 -3.65 1.61
C ILE A 2 -5.17 -3.20 1.87
N GLU A 3 -5.83 -3.76 2.87
CA GLU A 3 -7.12 -3.29 3.36
C GLU A 3 -6.92 -2.61 4.71
N LEU A 4 -7.45 -1.40 4.86
CA LEU A 4 -7.31 -0.59 6.06
C LEU A 4 -8.66 -0.04 6.49
N SER A 5 -8.93 -0.05 7.80
CA SER A 5 -10.07 0.66 8.37
C SER A 5 -9.77 2.13 8.50
N ILE A 6 -10.75 2.98 8.19
CA ILE A 6 -10.67 4.40 8.50
C ILE A 6 -10.92 4.57 10.00
N SER A 7 -9.98 5.23 10.68
CA SER A 7 -10.10 5.61 12.08
C SER A 7 -11.23 6.63 12.24
N ALA A 8 -11.97 6.56 13.35
CA ALA A 8 -13.10 7.44 13.61
C ALA A 8 -12.67 8.91 13.58
N GLY A 9 -13.42 9.75 12.85
CA GLY A 9 -13.15 11.18 12.71
C GLY A 9 -12.29 11.55 11.51
N HIS A 10 -11.70 10.56 10.81
CA HIS A 10 -10.84 10.79 9.64
C HIS A 10 -11.56 10.60 8.29
N GLU A 11 -12.87 10.37 8.30
CA GLU A 11 -13.64 9.96 7.11
C GLU A 11 -13.67 11.02 6.00
N LYS A 12 -13.48 12.30 6.36
CA LYS A 12 -13.52 13.44 5.45
C LYS A 12 -12.16 13.79 4.87
N GLU A 13 -11.07 13.59 5.61
CA GLU A 13 -9.71 13.86 5.09
C GLU A 13 -9.08 12.70 4.34
N ILE A 14 -9.63 11.48 4.45
CA ILE A 14 -8.96 10.29 3.91
C ILE A 14 -8.70 10.37 2.41
N GLU A 15 -9.66 10.91 1.65
CA GLU A 15 -9.54 11.08 0.21
C GLU A 15 -8.44 12.09 -0.15
N LYS A 16 -8.35 13.19 0.60
CA LYS A 16 -7.30 14.18 0.41
C LYS A 16 -5.92 13.59 0.72
N LEU A 17 -5.81 12.80 1.78
CA LEU A 17 -4.56 12.13 2.16
C LEU A 17 -4.11 11.15 1.06
N LEU A 18 -4.97 10.21 0.67
CA LEU A 18 -4.61 9.17 -0.30
C LEU A 18 -4.37 9.73 -1.70
N ASN A 19 -5.13 10.72 -2.15
CA ASN A 19 -4.87 11.39 -3.43
C ASN A 19 -3.58 12.23 -3.40
N GLY A 20 -3.26 12.84 -2.26
CA GLY A 20 -1.97 13.52 -2.06
C GLY A 20 -0.80 12.54 -2.15
N MET A 21 -0.91 11.39 -1.48
CA MET A 21 0.10 10.32 -1.58
C MET A 21 0.25 9.82 -3.02
N ALA A 22 -0.86 9.54 -3.71
CA ALA A 22 -0.83 9.12 -5.12
C ALA A 22 -0.04 10.09 -6.00
N THR A 23 -0.23 11.40 -5.79
CA THR A 23 0.45 12.45 -6.56
C THR A 23 1.96 12.44 -6.31
N VAL A 24 2.38 12.29 -5.05
CA VAL A 24 3.80 12.23 -4.68
C VAL A 24 4.45 10.94 -5.19
N ILE A 25 3.80 9.79 -4.99
CA ILE A 25 4.25 8.48 -5.47
C ILE A 25 4.42 8.51 -6.98
N GLN A 26 3.42 8.99 -7.72
CA GLN A 26 3.48 9.08 -9.18
C GLN A 26 4.65 9.96 -9.67
N ALA A 27 4.97 11.04 -8.94
CA ALA A 27 6.04 11.96 -9.31
C ALA A 27 7.45 11.44 -8.95
N GLN A 28 7.59 10.67 -7.86
CA GLN A 28 8.88 10.34 -7.27
C GLN A 28 9.27 8.86 -7.39
N GLU A 29 8.31 7.96 -7.59
CA GLU A 29 8.53 6.52 -7.59
C GLU A 29 8.29 5.92 -8.97
N THR A 30 9.28 6.07 -9.87
CA THR A 30 9.17 5.60 -11.26
C THR A 30 8.98 4.09 -11.41
N GLY A 31 9.29 3.31 -10.37
CA GLY A 31 9.08 1.87 -10.32
C GLY A 31 7.69 1.44 -9.83
N THR A 32 6.81 2.38 -9.46
CA THR A 32 5.43 2.10 -9.06
C THR A 32 4.54 2.05 -10.29
N GLU A 33 4.22 0.83 -10.75
CA GLU A 33 3.41 0.60 -11.96
C GLU A 33 1.91 0.78 -11.71
N VAL A 34 1.45 0.43 -10.51
CA VAL A 34 0.08 0.62 -10.08
C VAL A 34 0.11 1.15 -8.66
N TRP A 35 -0.57 2.27 -8.45
CA TRP A 35 -0.99 2.71 -7.13
C TRP A 35 -2.41 3.21 -7.24
N SER A 36 -3.35 2.45 -6.70
CA SER A 36 -4.75 2.83 -6.70
C SER A 36 -5.38 2.52 -5.36
N TRP A 37 -6.42 3.26 -5.02
CA TRP A 37 -7.20 3.00 -3.83
C TRP A 37 -8.70 3.02 -4.16
N SER A 38 -9.48 2.36 -3.34
CA SER A 38 -10.94 2.30 -3.44
C SER A 38 -11.54 2.26 -2.04
N ARG A 39 -12.78 2.71 -1.90
CA ARG A 39 -13.50 2.73 -0.62
C ARG A 39 -14.62 1.69 -0.64
N SER A 40 -14.85 1.02 0.49
CA SER A 40 -15.99 0.11 0.65
C SER A 40 -17.31 0.87 0.54
N GLU A 41 -18.38 0.14 0.19
CA GLU A 41 -19.73 0.70 0.06
C GLU A 41 -20.22 1.38 1.35
N ASP A 42 -19.90 0.80 2.52
CA ASP A 42 -20.22 1.38 3.83
C ASP A 42 -19.32 2.56 4.22
N GLY A 43 -18.33 2.90 3.40
CA GLY A 43 -17.42 4.01 3.61
C GLY A 43 -16.39 3.82 4.72
N LYS A 44 -16.28 2.64 5.35
CA LYS A 44 -15.43 2.44 6.54
C LYS A 44 -14.05 1.84 6.27
N THR A 45 -13.84 1.28 5.08
CA THR A 45 -12.62 0.59 4.72
C THR A 45 -12.08 1.15 3.41
N VAL A 46 -10.77 1.27 3.30
CA VAL A 46 -10.09 1.51 2.03
C VAL A 46 -9.29 0.28 1.63
N SER A 47 -9.25 -0.01 0.34
CA SER A 47 -8.38 -1.01 -0.27
C SER A 47 -7.36 -0.27 -1.13
N VAL A 48 -6.07 -0.48 -0.86
CA VAL A 48 -4.97 0.00 -1.69
C VAL A 48 -4.39 -1.17 -2.49
N HIS A 49 -4.27 -0.98 -3.80
CA HIS A 49 -3.64 -1.92 -4.71
C HIS A 49 -2.37 -1.30 -5.28
N GLU A 50 -1.26 -1.97 -5.03
CA GLU A 50 0.08 -1.52 -5.37
C GLU A 50 0.78 -2.61 -6.18
N ARG A 51 1.43 -2.21 -7.28
CA ARG A 51 2.28 -3.07 -8.10
C ARG A 51 3.56 -2.31 -8.42
N TYR A 52 4.68 -2.99 -8.26
CA TYR A 52 6.01 -2.43 -8.45
C TYR A 52 6.77 -3.26 -9.49
N SER A 53 7.67 -2.61 -10.23
CA SER A 53 8.46 -3.25 -11.28
C SER A 53 9.40 -4.34 -10.73
N ASP A 54 9.92 -4.13 -9.52
CA ASP A 54 10.87 -5.02 -8.85
C ASP A 54 10.93 -4.73 -7.34
N GLU A 55 11.74 -5.51 -6.61
CA GLU A 55 11.91 -5.35 -5.16
C GLU A 55 12.59 -4.02 -4.77
N ASN A 56 13.46 -3.45 -5.61
CA ASN A 56 14.09 -2.17 -5.31
C ASN A 56 13.05 -1.04 -5.33
N ALA A 57 12.09 -1.10 -6.25
CA ALA A 57 10.96 -0.19 -6.28
C ALA A 57 10.11 -0.29 -5.00
N VAL A 58 9.90 -1.49 -4.46
CA VAL A 58 9.24 -1.67 -3.15
C VAL A 58 10.05 -1.05 -2.02
N MET A 59 11.37 -1.24 -2.00
CA MET A 59 12.22 -0.65 -0.96
C MET A 59 12.27 0.88 -1.02
N THR A 60 12.26 1.45 -2.24
CA THR A 60 12.12 2.90 -2.44
C THR A 60 10.78 3.38 -1.89
N HIS A 61 9.69 2.69 -2.21
CA HIS A 61 8.37 3.02 -1.67
C HIS A 61 8.33 2.98 -0.14
N LEU A 62 8.86 1.92 0.50
CA LEU A 62 8.92 1.82 1.96
C LEU A 62 9.74 2.95 2.60
N THR A 63 10.79 3.41 1.92
CA THR A 63 11.62 4.54 2.40
C THR A 63 10.84 5.85 2.30
N ASN A 64 10.23 6.14 1.15
CA ASN A 64 9.47 7.35 0.91
C ASN A 64 8.18 7.42 1.73
N PHE A 65 7.57 6.25 2.01
CA PHE A 65 6.39 6.12 2.86
C PHE A 65 6.60 6.73 4.25
N GLY A 66 7.85 6.81 4.73
CA GLY A 66 8.18 7.50 5.99
C GLY A 66 7.66 8.93 6.09
N GLU A 67 7.53 9.67 4.99
CA GLU A 67 6.95 11.03 4.97
C GLU A 67 5.44 11.05 5.32
N PHE A 68 4.76 9.94 5.04
CA PHE A 68 3.32 9.79 5.25
C PHE A 68 2.97 8.97 6.48
N ALA A 69 3.90 8.15 6.98
CA ALA A 69 3.66 7.11 7.98
C ALA A 69 2.81 7.59 9.16
N ASP A 70 3.16 8.70 9.81
CA ASP A 70 2.42 9.20 10.98
C ASP A 70 0.97 9.58 10.64
N ARG A 71 0.77 10.34 9.55
CA ARG A 71 -0.57 10.78 9.11
C ARG A 71 -1.40 9.59 8.64
N PHE A 72 -0.77 8.68 7.92
CA PHE A 72 -1.39 7.46 7.40
C PHE A 72 -1.84 6.55 8.54
N LEU A 73 -0.96 6.26 9.50
CA LEU A 73 -1.26 5.36 10.61
C LEU A 73 -2.18 5.98 11.67
N ALA A 74 -2.27 7.31 11.75
CA ALA A 74 -3.31 7.97 12.53
C ALA A 74 -4.71 7.76 11.91
N ALA A 75 -4.81 7.92 10.58
CA ALA A 75 -6.09 7.86 9.87
C ALA A 75 -6.53 6.45 9.48
N LEU A 76 -5.60 5.50 9.38
CA LEU A 76 -5.84 4.16 8.84
C LEU A 76 -5.21 3.07 9.71
N THR A 77 -6.02 2.06 10.03
CA THR A 77 -5.57 0.86 10.74
C THR A 77 -5.54 -0.35 9.78
N PRO A 78 -4.38 -0.99 9.56
CA PRO A 78 -4.29 -2.19 8.72
C PRO A 78 -5.20 -3.33 9.21
N LYS A 79 -5.96 -3.93 8.29
CA LYS A 79 -6.75 -5.14 8.51
C LYS A 79 -6.16 -6.35 7.81
N ARG A 80 -5.66 -6.13 6.59
CA ARG A 80 -5.13 -7.19 5.73
C ARG A 80 -4.00 -6.64 4.88
N PHE A 81 -2.89 -7.36 4.84
CA PHE A 81 -1.78 -7.08 3.94
C PHE A 81 -1.47 -8.34 3.16
N ILE A 82 -1.63 -8.30 1.84
CA ILE A 82 -1.34 -9.42 0.95
C ILE A 82 -0.27 -9.04 -0.05
N VAL A 83 0.76 -9.90 -0.13
CA VAL A 83 1.84 -9.85 -1.12
C VAL A 83 1.65 -10.99 -2.12
N LEU A 84 1.45 -10.64 -3.38
CA LEU A 84 1.29 -11.58 -4.50
C LEU A 84 2.62 -11.75 -5.25
N ALA A 85 3.63 -12.27 -4.57
CA ALA A 85 4.97 -12.48 -5.11
C ALA A 85 5.69 -13.58 -4.33
N ASP A 86 6.87 -13.98 -4.81
CA ASP A 86 7.84 -14.73 -4.01
C ASP A 86 9.03 -13.83 -3.64
N PRO A 87 8.89 -12.96 -2.62
CA PRO A 87 9.92 -11.98 -2.29
C PRO A 87 11.13 -12.61 -1.61
N SER A 88 12.28 -11.97 -1.80
CA SER A 88 13.53 -12.27 -1.11
C SER A 88 13.38 -12.20 0.41
N SER A 89 14.29 -12.85 1.14
CA SER A 89 14.33 -12.79 2.61
C SER A 89 14.43 -11.35 3.13
N LYS A 90 15.23 -10.52 2.45
CA LYS A 90 15.39 -9.10 2.78
C LYS A 90 14.07 -8.33 2.69
N LEU A 91 13.31 -8.52 1.60
CA LEU A 91 12.02 -7.84 1.45
C LEU A 91 10.98 -8.40 2.43
N ARG A 92 11.02 -9.70 2.74
CA ARG A 92 10.16 -10.29 3.79
C ARG A 92 10.43 -9.68 5.16
N GLU A 93 11.70 -9.48 5.52
CA GLU A 93 12.10 -8.83 6.77
C GLU A 93 11.62 -7.37 6.82
N ALA A 94 11.80 -6.61 5.74
CA ALA A 94 11.35 -5.23 5.66
C ALA A 94 9.82 -5.09 5.81
N LEU A 95 9.05 -6.07 5.36
CA LEU A 95 7.60 -6.08 5.44
C LEU A 95 7.05 -6.74 6.73
N ALA A 96 7.90 -7.37 7.54
CA ALA A 96 7.47 -8.22 8.66
C ALA A 96 6.59 -7.46 9.68
N GLY A 97 6.88 -6.19 9.92
CA GLY A 97 6.12 -5.33 10.83
C GLY A 97 4.65 -5.12 10.43
N PHE A 98 4.31 -5.35 9.16
CA PHE A 98 2.95 -5.21 8.65
C PHE A 98 2.14 -6.51 8.66
N GLY A 99 2.73 -7.62 9.11
CA GLY A 99 2.08 -8.93 9.15
C GLY A 99 1.53 -9.44 7.80
N PRO A 100 2.30 -9.37 6.69
CA PRO A 100 1.80 -9.75 5.37
C PRO A 100 1.53 -11.25 5.25
N THR A 101 0.50 -11.60 4.50
CA THR A 101 0.28 -12.95 3.97
C THR A 101 0.80 -13.03 2.55
N TYR A 102 1.60 -14.07 2.26
CA TYR A 102 2.25 -14.24 0.96
C TYR A 102 1.53 -15.29 0.12
N PHE A 103 1.26 -14.96 -1.15
CA PHE A 103 0.80 -15.91 -2.16
C PHE A 103 1.79 -15.91 -3.32
N VAL A 104 2.47 -17.03 -3.54
CA VAL A 104 3.39 -17.20 -4.66
C VAL A 104 2.58 -17.42 -5.94
N PRO A 105 2.64 -16.52 -6.94
CA PRO A 105 1.89 -16.68 -8.18
C PRO A 105 2.27 -17.98 -8.91
N LYS A 106 1.26 -18.68 -9.47
CA LYS A 106 1.45 -19.93 -10.24
C LYS A 106 1.07 -19.81 -11.73
N GLY A 107 0.47 -18.68 -12.12
CA GLY A 107 0.07 -18.38 -13.50
C GLY A 107 -0.79 -17.10 -13.57
N GLY A 108 -0.96 -16.52 -14.75
CA GLY A 108 -1.75 -15.29 -14.99
C GLY A 108 -1.14 -14.39 -16.06
N PHE A 109 -1.79 -13.25 -16.34
CA PHE A 109 -1.24 -12.19 -17.20
C PHE A 109 -1.67 -10.80 -16.70
N ALA A 110 -0.83 -9.80 -16.96
CA ALA A 110 -1.15 -8.39 -16.87
C ALA A 110 -0.84 -7.75 -18.24
N ARG A 111 -1.44 -6.59 -18.55
CA ARG A 111 -1.21 -5.85 -19.79
C ARG A 111 -0.57 -4.50 -19.47
#